data_AF-A0A397UK91-F1
#
_entry.id   AF-A0A397UK91-F1
#
_cell.length_a   1.000
_cell.length_b   1.000
_cell.length_c   1.000
_cell.angle_alpha   90.00
_cell.angle_beta   90.00
_cell.angle_gamma   90.00
#
_symmetry.space_group_name_H-M   'P 1'
#
loop_
_entity.id
_entity.type
_entity.pdbx_description
1 polymer ?
#
loop_
_entity_poly.entity_id
_entity_poly.type
_entity_poly.pdbx_seq_one_letter_code
_entity_poly.pdbx_strand_id
1 'polypeptide(L)'
;MALTATLSQQDVINMKNNLNINNDNFALVRSGNTLRQELCFSVLDRKDKNSGWINQLIGLIKDADKNIEENSRVIIYCATVQDCQEVLEALRQKMEDKKLDMYHEQLLENAKKIDEDNDEQTKLYLSKAQHQLFEVMYYCLTFYECRFQQVSQYYKWQDDQTPPFCNSCDNCLRHMDHSTGQVDAKLEILDMLKVVETLCKNNNKLILPVDVIDTFLFSKNAQYQNKKLNLLGLDNREEPEILNIKILAGLALADLVRRDIIKQSILLEKKVHLTCNLVIEGIVEGASSLVQTNSWMYWKK
;
A
#
# COMPACT_ATOMS: atom_id res chain seq x y z
N MET A 1 -23.75 23.26 11.94
CA MET A 1 -23.70 22.22 10.90
C MET A 1 -22.24 22.01 10.54
N ALA A 2 -21.73 20.79 10.66
CA ALA A 2 -20.36 20.44 10.28
C ALA A 2 -20.44 19.50 9.06
N LEU A 3 -19.66 19.78 8.02
CA LEU A 3 -19.56 18.96 6.82
C LEU A 3 -18.17 18.32 6.79
N THR A 4 -18.12 17.02 6.55
CA THR A 4 -16.87 16.25 6.53
C THR A 4 -16.98 15.10 5.55
N ALA A 5 -15.86 14.75 4.91
CA ALA A 5 -15.76 13.66 3.94
C ALA A 5 -15.24 12.36 4.55
N THR A 6 -14.36 12.44 5.56
CA THR A 6 -13.56 11.30 6.06
C THR A 6 -13.63 11.22 7.58
N LEU A 7 -14.79 10.85 8.13
CA LEU A 7 -15.02 10.81 9.57
C LEU A 7 -15.16 9.36 10.06
N SER A 8 -14.32 8.94 11.02
CA SER A 8 -14.51 7.66 11.71
C SER A 8 -15.59 7.77 12.79
N GLN A 9 -16.09 6.62 13.27
CA GLN A 9 -17.03 6.59 14.41
C GLN A 9 -16.42 7.25 15.66
N GLN A 10 -15.13 7.00 15.92
CA GLN A 10 -14.45 7.59 17.06
C GLN A 10 -14.31 9.11 16.92
N ASP A 11 -14.08 9.61 15.70
CA ASP A 11 -14.01 11.06 15.45
C ASP A 11 -15.34 11.75 15.73
N VAL A 12 -16.48 11.10 15.45
CA VAL A 12 -17.81 11.61 15.81
C VAL A 12 -17.95 11.77 17.32
N ILE A 13 -17.55 10.72 18.07
CA ILE A 13 -17.60 10.73 19.54
C ILE A 13 -16.70 11.84 20.08
N ASN A 14 -15.47 11.94 19.57
CA ASN A 14 -14.51 12.96 19.97
C ASN A 14 -15.02 14.37 19.65
N MET A 15 -15.57 14.59 18.45
CA MET A 15 -16.14 15.88 18.04
C MET A 15 -17.29 16.30 18.95
N LYS A 16 -18.20 15.36 19.25
CA LYS A 16 -19.34 15.61 20.14
C LYS A 16 -18.90 15.99 21.55
N ASN A 17 -17.93 15.26 22.10
CA ASN A 17 -17.37 15.53 23.41
C ASN A 17 -16.64 16.89 23.44
N ASN A 18 -15.77 17.15 22.47
CA ASN A 18 -14.97 18.38 22.42
C ASN A 18 -15.80 19.64 22.20
N LEU A 19 -16.91 19.52 21.46
CA LEU A 19 -17.84 20.63 21.22
C LEU A 19 -18.97 20.71 22.25
N ASN A 20 -18.97 19.84 23.27
CA ASN A 20 -20.00 19.76 24.30
C ASN A 20 -21.44 19.71 23.74
N ILE A 21 -21.64 18.95 22.65
CA ILE A 21 -22.95 18.85 22.00
C ILE A 21 -23.78 17.79 22.71
N ASN A 22 -24.91 18.19 23.30
CA ASN A 22 -25.89 17.27 23.90
C ASN A 22 -26.45 16.30 22.84
N ASN A 23 -26.71 15.05 23.23
CA ASN A 23 -27.32 13.99 22.42
C ASN A 23 -28.58 14.47 21.69
N ASP A 24 -29.46 15.19 22.39
CA ASP A 24 -30.74 15.65 21.83
C ASP A 24 -30.58 16.69 20.71
N ASN A 25 -29.40 17.32 20.64
CA ASN A 25 -29.06 18.35 19.65
C ASN A 25 -28.06 17.84 18.61
N PHE A 26 -27.82 16.53 18.54
CA PHE A 26 -26.87 15.93 17.61
C PHE A 26 -27.57 15.01 16.61
N ALA A 27 -27.54 15.38 15.33
CA ALA A 27 -27.98 14.53 14.24
C ALA A 27 -26.79 14.21 13.33
N LEU A 28 -26.52 12.93 13.11
CA LEU A 28 -25.56 12.45 12.13
C LEU A 28 -26.30 12.05 10.86
N VAL A 29 -25.97 12.72 9.76
CA VAL A 29 -26.41 12.32 8.42
C VAL A 29 -25.18 11.79 7.68
N ARG A 30 -25.20 10.52 7.29
CA ARG A 30 -24.09 9.86 6.58
C ARG A 30 -24.63 9.06 5.40
N SER A 31 -23.93 9.14 4.27
CA SER A 31 -24.11 8.18 3.17
C SER A 31 -23.21 6.96 3.42
N GLY A 32 -23.79 5.76 3.42
CA GLY A 32 -23.02 4.51 3.55
C GLY A 32 -22.26 4.13 2.26
N ASN A 33 -22.59 4.73 1.12
CA ASN A 33 -21.88 4.53 -0.14
C ASN A 33 -21.09 5.79 -0.46
N THR A 34 -19.83 5.83 -0.01
CA THR A 34 -18.92 6.97 -0.20
C THR A 34 -18.17 6.89 -1.53
N LEU A 35 -18.21 5.75 -2.23
CA LEU A 35 -17.46 5.55 -3.45
C LEU A 35 -18.32 5.71 -4.71
N ARG A 36 -17.66 6.32 -5.70
CA ARG A 36 -18.18 6.58 -7.03
C ARG A 36 -18.05 5.30 -7.87
N GLN A 37 -19.16 4.62 -8.12
CA GLN A 37 -19.21 3.34 -8.85
C GLN A 37 -18.83 3.47 -10.33
N GLU A 38 -18.90 4.69 -10.87
CA GLU A 38 -18.44 5.02 -12.21
C GLU A 38 -16.92 5.06 -12.35
N LEU A 39 -16.16 5.08 -11.24
CA LEU A 39 -14.71 5.08 -11.29
C LEU A 39 -14.17 3.66 -11.49
N CYS A 40 -13.31 3.51 -12.48
CA CYS A 40 -12.51 2.31 -12.67
C CYS A 40 -11.14 2.48 -12.03
N PHE A 41 -10.73 1.50 -11.22
CA PHE A 41 -9.44 1.48 -10.54
C PHE A 41 -8.50 0.49 -11.23
N SER A 42 -7.25 0.90 -11.42
CA SER A 42 -6.18 0.07 -11.96
C SER A 42 -4.85 0.46 -11.34
N VAL A 43 -4.00 -0.54 -11.06
CA VAL A 43 -2.63 -0.33 -10.58
C VAL A 43 -1.67 -0.97 -11.59
N LEU A 44 -0.66 -0.21 -12.00
CA LEU A 44 0.34 -0.64 -12.97
C LEU A 44 1.73 -0.50 -12.39
N ASP A 45 2.58 -1.48 -12.64
CA ASP A 45 4.01 -1.37 -12.36
C ASP A 45 4.62 -0.24 -13.18
N ARG A 46 5.35 0.66 -12.51
CA ARG A 46 6.03 1.78 -13.14
C ARG A 46 7.24 1.28 -13.94
N LYS A 47 7.35 1.68 -15.20
CA LYS A 47 8.47 1.30 -16.09
C LYS A 47 9.68 2.22 -15.93
N ASP A 48 10.49 2.04 -14.90
CA ASP A 48 11.61 2.98 -14.63
C ASP A 48 12.82 2.83 -15.55
N LYS A 49 13.00 1.68 -16.20
CA LYS A 49 14.13 1.48 -17.13
C LYS A 49 14.03 2.40 -18.35
N ASN A 50 15.12 3.09 -18.68
CA ASN A 50 15.25 3.96 -19.86
C ASN A 50 14.12 5.00 -20.00
N SER A 51 13.64 5.54 -18.88
CA SER A 51 12.51 6.49 -18.84
C SER A 51 11.22 5.94 -19.48
N GLY A 52 11.03 4.62 -19.45
CA GLY A 52 9.87 3.93 -20.03
C GLY A 52 8.52 4.37 -19.45
N TRP A 53 8.53 4.91 -18.23
CA TRP A 53 7.36 5.44 -17.53
C TRP A 53 6.69 6.59 -18.30
N ILE A 54 7.46 7.40 -19.05
CA ILE A 54 6.90 8.44 -19.94
C ILE A 54 6.06 7.83 -21.05
N ASN A 55 6.58 6.79 -21.71
CA ASN A 55 5.85 6.14 -22.80
C ASN A 55 4.62 5.39 -22.27
N GLN A 56 4.71 4.82 -21.06
CA GLN A 56 3.58 4.23 -20.36
C GLN A 56 2.49 5.27 -20.09
N LEU A 57 2.86 6.45 -19.57
CA LEU A 57 1.95 7.56 -19.32
C LEU A 57 1.27 8.07 -20.60
N ILE A 58 2.04 8.24 -21.69
CA ILE A 58 1.48 8.63 -23.00
C ILE A 58 0.48 7.60 -23.51
N GLY A 59 0.75 6.31 -23.32
CA GLY A 59 -0.20 5.25 -23.66
C GLY A 59 -1.52 5.41 -22.91
N LEU A 60 -1.47 5.64 -21.60
CA LEU A 60 -2.67 5.86 -20.77
C LEU A 60 -3.47 7.09 -21.20
N ILE A 61 -2.79 8.19 -21.55
CA ILE A 61 -3.46 9.41 -22.03
C ILE A 61 -4.18 9.13 -23.38
N LYS A 62 -3.50 8.46 -24.30
CA LYS A 62 -4.09 8.09 -25.61
C LYS A 62 -5.26 7.12 -25.47
N ASP A 63 -5.18 6.18 -24.53
CA ASP A 63 -6.28 5.25 -24.28
C ASP A 63 -7.45 5.94 -23.58
N ALA A 64 -7.20 6.95 -22.74
CA ALA A 64 -8.25 7.82 -22.24
C ALA A 64 -8.91 8.61 -23.39
N ASP A 65 -8.13 9.17 -24.32
CA ASP A 65 -8.68 9.91 -25.47
C ASP A 65 -9.59 9.06 -26.38
N LYS A 66 -9.26 7.77 -26.58
CA LYS A 66 -10.06 6.87 -27.44
C LYS A 66 -11.43 6.51 -26.87
N ASN A 67 -11.55 6.53 -25.54
CA ASN A 67 -12.67 5.94 -24.81
C ASN A 67 -13.68 6.99 -24.32
N ILE A 68 -13.54 8.26 -24.67
CA ILE A 68 -14.33 9.34 -24.07
C ILE A 68 -14.79 10.38 -25.12
N GLU A 69 -15.97 10.98 -24.87
CA GLU A 69 -16.59 12.06 -25.65
C GLU A 69 -15.70 13.32 -25.79
N GLU A 70 -16.06 14.21 -26.73
CA GLU A 70 -15.38 15.50 -26.96
C GLU A 70 -15.20 16.29 -25.64
N ASN A 71 -13.98 16.78 -25.36
CA ASN A 71 -13.56 17.61 -24.21
C ASN A 71 -13.14 16.90 -22.91
N SER A 72 -12.62 15.68 -23.02
CA SER A 72 -12.05 14.93 -21.89
C SER A 72 -10.83 15.61 -21.25
N ARG A 73 -10.65 15.38 -19.94
CA ARG A 73 -9.55 15.94 -19.14
C ARG A 73 -8.83 14.83 -18.40
N VAL A 74 -7.50 14.92 -18.38
CA VAL A 74 -6.63 14.04 -17.61
C VAL A 74 -5.95 14.87 -16.51
N ILE A 75 -5.97 14.35 -15.28
CA ILE A 75 -5.24 14.93 -14.15
C ILE A 75 -4.14 13.94 -13.76
N ILE A 76 -2.91 14.44 -13.64
CA ILE A 76 -1.75 13.66 -13.22
C ILE A 76 -1.27 14.24 -11.90
N TYR A 77 -1.33 13.44 -10.84
CA TYR A 77 -0.79 13.82 -9.54
C TYR A 77 0.67 13.39 -9.44
N CYS A 78 1.53 14.27 -8.93
CA CYS A 78 2.93 13.98 -8.66
C CYS A 78 3.24 14.25 -7.18
N ALA A 79 4.29 13.61 -6.67
CA ALA A 79 4.64 13.71 -5.25
C ALA A 79 5.31 15.06 -4.90
N THR A 80 6.04 15.66 -5.85
CA THR A 80 6.73 16.94 -5.67
C THR A 80 6.51 17.88 -6.86
N VAL A 81 6.77 19.18 -6.64
CA VAL A 81 6.75 20.18 -7.73
C VAL A 81 7.79 19.86 -8.80
N GLN A 82 8.95 19.34 -8.41
CA GLN A 82 9.99 18.90 -9.34
C GLN A 82 9.47 17.76 -10.23
N ASP A 83 8.80 16.76 -9.66
CA ASP A 83 8.19 15.68 -10.44
C ASP A 83 7.15 16.22 -11.44
N CYS A 84 6.34 17.21 -11.04
CA CYS A 84 5.39 17.87 -11.95
C CYS A 84 6.10 18.52 -13.14
N GLN A 85 7.22 19.22 -12.89
CA GLN A 85 8.02 19.86 -13.94
C GLN A 85 8.61 18.82 -14.89
N GLU A 86 9.22 17.75 -14.35
CA GLU A 86 9.80 16.66 -15.15
C GLU A 86 8.74 15.99 -16.05
N VAL A 87 7.55 15.72 -15.51
CA VAL A 87 6.42 15.16 -16.28
C VAL A 87 5.96 16.14 -17.36
N LEU A 88 5.77 17.42 -17.03
CA LEU A 88 5.29 18.44 -17.96
C LEU A 88 6.25 18.62 -19.14
N GLU A 89 7.54 18.74 -18.89
CA GLU A 89 8.57 18.90 -19.92
C GLU A 89 8.61 17.69 -20.84
N ALA A 90 8.60 16.48 -20.27
CA ALA A 90 8.66 15.25 -21.04
C ALA A 90 7.39 15.01 -21.90
N LEU A 91 6.22 15.41 -21.40
CA LEU A 91 4.98 15.34 -22.18
C LEU A 91 4.92 16.40 -23.28
N ARG A 92 5.35 17.65 -23.02
CA ARG A 92 5.40 18.72 -24.04
C ARG A 92 6.27 18.34 -25.23
N GLN A 93 7.39 17.66 -25.00
CA GLN A 93 8.28 17.19 -26.07
C GLN A 93 7.67 16.08 -26.94
N LYS A 94 6.64 15.37 -26.46
CA LYS A 94 6.11 14.16 -27.12
C LYS A 94 4.64 14.26 -27.50
N MET A 95 3.93 15.28 -27.04
CA MET A 95 2.49 15.49 -27.26
C MET A 95 2.19 16.98 -27.52
N GLU A 96 2.74 17.50 -28.61
CA GLU A 96 2.62 18.92 -28.99
C GLU A 96 1.17 19.36 -29.26
N ASP A 97 0.29 18.42 -29.62
CA ASP A 97 -1.12 18.64 -29.91
C ASP A 97 -1.99 18.79 -28.64
N LYS A 98 -1.45 18.51 -27.46
CA LYS A 98 -2.21 18.54 -26.20
C LYS A 98 -1.99 19.84 -25.44
N LYS A 99 -3.09 20.41 -24.92
CA LYS A 99 -3.02 21.52 -23.97
C LYS A 99 -2.64 21.00 -22.59
N LEU A 100 -1.40 21.28 -22.18
CA LEU A 100 -0.83 20.82 -20.91
C LEU A 100 -0.55 22.02 -20.00
N ASP A 101 -0.99 21.92 -18.75
CA ASP A 101 -0.74 22.92 -17.71
C ASP A 101 -0.37 22.24 -16.39
N MET A 102 0.29 22.98 -15.51
CA MET A 102 0.74 22.49 -14.19
C MET A 102 0.14 23.36 -13.11
N TYR A 103 -0.47 22.71 -12.12
CA TYR A 103 -0.96 23.36 -10.92
C TYR A 103 -0.17 22.83 -9.72
N HIS A 104 0.33 23.74 -8.89
CA HIS A 104 0.85 23.42 -7.56
C HIS A 104 0.50 24.56 -6.61
N GLU A 105 0.21 24.22 -5.35
CA GLU A 105 0.09 25.23 -4.31
C GLU A 105 1.50 25.73 -3.97
N GLN A 106 1.71 27.05 -4.00
CA GLN A 106 2.92 27.62 -3.40
C GLN A 106 2.79 27.44 -1.90
N LEU A 107 3.48 26.45 -1.33
CA LEU A 107 3.67 26.39 0.11
C LEU A 107 4.30 27.71 0.54
N LEU A 108 3.56 28.56 1.25
CA LEU A 108 4.17 29.60 2.06
C LEU A 108 5.25 28.90 2.89
N GLU A 109 6.49 29.38 2.80
CA GLU A 109 7.68 28.91 3.55
C GLU A 109 7.55 29.06 5.07
N ASN A 110 6.34 29.03 5.61
CA ASN A 110 6.09 28.71 7.00
C ASN A 110 6.18 27.19 7.16
N ALA A 111 7.36 26.63 6.87
CA ALA A 111 7.77 25.42 7.54
C ALA A 111 7.71 25.75 9.04
N LYS A 112 6.60 25.38 9.69
CA LYS A 112 6.56 25.32 11.14
C LYS A 112 7.79 24.50 11.51
N LYS A 113 8.76 25.13 12.18
CA LYS A 113 9.69 24.38 12.99
C LYS A 113 8.82 23.44 13.80
N ILE A 114 8.92 22.16 13.52
CA ILE A 114 8.37 21.15 14.40
C ILE A 114 9.18 21.37 15.67
N ASP A 115 8.57 22.00 16.68
CA ASP A 115 9.20 22.10 17.98
C ASP A 115 9.55 20.68 18.40
N GLU A 116 10.84 20.46 18.63
CA GLU A 116 11.41 19.19 19.09
C GLU A 116 10.90 18.80 20.49
N ASP A 117 10.04 19.62 21.10
CA ASP A 117 9.62 19.56 22.50
C ASP A 117 8.33 18.75 22.75
N ASN A 118 7.73 18.07 21.76
CA ASN A 118 6.62 17.13 22.02
C ASN A 118 6.82 15.77 21.32
N ASP A 119 7.87 15.08 21.75
CA ASP A 119 8.37 13.80 21.23
C ASP A 119 7.27 12.73 21.05
N GLU A 120 6.33 12.60 22.01
CA GLU A 120 5.27 11.57 21.92
C GLU A 120 4.23 11.84 20.82
N GLN A 121 3.78 13.09 20.67
CA GLN A 121 2.78 13.43 19.67
C GLN A 121 3.34 13.30 18.25
N THR A 122 4.61 13.69 18.07
CA THR A 122 5.33 13.53 16.80
C THR A 122 5.53 12.05 16.48
N LYS A 123 5.95 11.22 17.44
CA LYS A 123 6.07 9.77 17.26
C LYS A 123 4.74 9.12 16.86
N LEU A 124 3.65 9.49 17.53
CA LEU A 124 2.31 8.98 17.20
C LEU A 124 1.88 9.38 15.78
N TYR A 125 2.13 10.63 15.39
CA TYR A 125 1.82 11.11 14.04
C TYR A 125 2.60 10.33 12.98
N LEU A 126 3.92 10.17 13.15
CA LEU A 126 4.77 9.45 12.21
C LEU A 126 4.41 7.96 12.13
N SER A 127 4.09 7.33 13.26
CA SER A 127 3.62 5.94 13.29
C SER A 127 2.32 5.75 12.51
N LYS A 128 1.35 6.67 12.66
CA LYS A 128 0.11 6.64 11.87
C LYS A 128 0.37 6.84 10.38
N ALA A 129 1.21 7.80 10.01
CA ALA A 129 1.56 8.06 8.62
C ALA A 129 2.26 6.86 7.97
N GLN A 130 3.15 6.19 8.71
CA GLN A 130 3.81 4.97 8.27
C GLN A 130 2.81 3.83 8.04
N HIS A 131 1.92 3.59 8.99
CA HIS A 131 0.89 2.56 8.86
C HIS A 131 -0.02 2.82 7.63
N GLN A 132 -0.43 4.07 7.40
CA GLN A 132 -1.17 4.46 6.20
C GLN A 132 -0.39 4.19 4.91
N LEU A 133 0.92 4.41 4.91
CA LEU A 133 1.75 4.09 3.75
C LEU A 133 1.81 2.58 3.48
N PHE A 134 1.87 1.75 4.53
CA PHE A 134 1.81 0.30 4.38
C PHE A 134 0.47 -0.21 3.86
N GLU A 135 -0.65 0.42 4.23
CA GLU A 135 -1.96 0.15 3.65
C GLU A 135 -2.00 0.48 2.13
N VAL A 136 -1.42 1.62 1.73
CA VAL A 136 -1.29 1.98 0.30
C VAL A 136 -0.39 0.99 -0.44
N MET A 137 0.72 0.58 0.16
CA MET A 137 1.61 -0.42 -0.42
C MET A 137 0.92 -1.77 -0.60
N TYR A 138 0.17 -2.23 0.41
CA TYR A 138 -0.61 -3.46 0.32
C TYR A 138 -1.62 -3.38 -0.82
N TYR A 139 -2.39 -2.27 -0.89
CA TYR A 139 -3.29 -2.01 -2.01
C TYR A 139 -2.55 -2.14 -3.35
N CYS A 140 -1.39 -1.53 -3.53
CA CYS A 140 -0.63 -1.63 -4.78
C CYS A 140 -0.18 -3.07 -5.11
N LEU A 141 0.13 -3.88 -4.10
CA LEU A 141 0.60 -5.26 -4.27
C LEU A 141 -0.53 -6.27 -4.53
N THR A 142 -1.77 -5.99 -4.12
CA THR A 142 -2.88 -6.92 -4.33
C THR A 142 -3.21 -7.09 -5.81
N PHE A 143 -3.53 -8.31 -6.26
CA PHE A 143 -3.79 -8.60 -7.67
C PHE A 143 -5.07 -9.39 -7.98
N TYR A 144 -5.88 -9.75 -6.97
CA TYR A 144 -7.18 -10.42 -7.21
C TYR A 144 -8.33 -9.86 -6.37
N GLU A 145 -8.05 -9.18 -5.27
CA GLU A 145 -9.11 -8.52 -4.49
C GLU A 145 -9.63 -7.29 -5.24
N CYS A 146 -10.94 -7.09 -5.23
CA CYS A 146 -11.59 -5.95 -5.87
C CYS A 146 -11.06 -4.62 -5.30
N ARG A 147 -10.47 -3.78 -6.15
CA ARG A 147 -9.98 -2.45 -5.77
C ARG A 147 -11.05 -1.61 -5.09
N PHE A 148 -12.26 -1.62 -5.64
CA PHE A 148 -13.39 -0.88 -5.09
C PHE A 148 -13.74 -1.33 -3.67
N GLN A 149 -13.73 -2.64 -3.40
CA GLN A 149 -13.96 -3.17 -2.06
C GLN A 149 -12.82 -2.76 -1.10
N GLN A 150 -11.56 -2.82 -1.55
CA GLN A 150 -10.41 -2.41 -0.74
C GLN A 150 -10.51 -0.93 -0.32
N VAL A 151 -10.80 -0.03 -1.26
CA VAL A 151 -10.98 1.40 -0.94
C VAL A 151 -12.22 1.60 -0.05
N SER A 152 -13.30 0.85 -0.27
CA SER A 152 -14.51 0.95 0.55
C SER A 152 -14.23 0.57 2.00
N GLN A 153 -13.44 -0.49 2.20
CA GLN A 153 -13.07 -1.01 3.50
C GLN A 153 -12.33 0.03 4.35
N TYR A 154 -11.53 0.91 3.73
CA TYR A 154 -10.81 1.98 4.43
C TYR A 154 -11.75 3.01 5.10
N TYR A 155 -12.90 3.30 4.49
CA TYR A 155 -13.88 4.26 5.00
C TYR A 155 -15.04 3.62 5.77
N LYS A 156 -14.99 2.30 5.91
CA LYS A 156 -16.08 1.48 6.44
C LYS A 156 -16.25 1.68 7.95
N TRP A 157 -17.49 1.87 8.39
CA TRP A 157 -17.86 1.79 9.80
C TRP A 157 -18.24 0.36 10.19
N GLN A 158 -18.29 0.05 11.50
CA GLN A 158 -18.48 -1.32 11.98
C GLN A 158 -19.72 -2.02 11.40
N ASP A 159 -20.81 -1.28 11.21
CA ASP A 159 -22.10 -1.81 10.71
C ASP A 159 -22.27 -1.74 9.19
N ASP A 160 -21.28 -1.20 8.47
CA ASP A 160 -21.37 -1.09 7.03
C ASP A 160 -21.31 -2.48 6.36
N GLN A 161 -22.02 -2.62 5.26
CA GLN A 161 -21.92 -3.81 4.42
C GLN A 161 -20.74 -3.66 3.47
N THR A 162 -20.04 -4.76 3.23
CA THR A 162 -19.02 -4.79 2.17
C THR A 162 -19.74 -4.76 0.82
N PRO A 163 -19.39 -3.83 -0.09
CA PRO A 163 -20.05 -3.75 -1.39
C PRO A 163 -19.75 -5.00 -2.24
N PRO A 164 -20.57 -5.29 -3.27
CA PRO A 164 -20.27 -6.36 -4.22
C PRO A 164 -18.99 -6.08 -5.02
N PHE A 165 -18.49 -7.09 -5.72
CA PHE A 165 -17.42 -6.91 -6.70
C PHE A 165 -17.84 -5.89 -7.77
N CYS A 166 -16.95 -4.96 -8.12
CA CYS A 166 -17.25 -3.93 -9.13
C CYS A 166 -17.24 -4.49 -10.56
N ASN A 167 -16.59 -5.64 -10.78
CA ASN A 167 -16.42 -6.30 -12.08
C ASN A 167 -15.73 -5.46 -13.16
N SER A 168 -15.22 -4.27 -12.82
CA SER A 168 -14.61 -3.32 -13.76
C SER A 168 -13.14 -3.02 -13.47
N CYS A 169 -12.69 -3.10 -12.21
CA CYS A 169 -11.30 -2.86 -11.85
C CYS A 169 -10.35 -3.94 -12.38
N ASP A 170 -9.07 -3.61 -12.53
CA ASP A 170 -8.02 -4.50 -13.02
C ASP A 170 -8.01 -5.88 -12.33
N ASN A 171 -8.16 -5.91 -11.01
CA ASN A 171 -8.17 -7.14 -10.24
C ASN A 171 -9.43 -7.97 -10.46
N CYS A 172 -10.61 -7.35 -10.61
CA CYS A 172 -11.83 -8.07 -10.93
C CYS A 172 -11.76 -8.72 -12.31
N LEU A 173 -11.25 -7.98 -13.30
CA LEU A 173 -11.05 -8.50 -14.65
C LEU A 173 -10.09 -9.69 -14.64
N ARG A 174 -8.98 -9.57 -13.89
CA ARG A 174 -7.99 -10.64 -13.73
C ARG A 174 -8.56 -11.86 -13.01
N HIS A 175 -9.36 -11.65 -11.96
CA HIS A 175 -10.04 -12.70 -11.20
C HIS A 175 -10.96 -13.53 -12.09
N MET A 176 -11.78 -12.87 -12.92
CA MET A 176 -12.68 -13.53 -13.87
C MET A 176 -11.91 -14.32 -14.94
N ASP A 177 -10.84 -13.75 -15.50
CA ASP A 177 -10.02 -14.40 -16.52
C ASP A 177 -9.29 -15.63 -15.99
N HIS A 178 -8.74 -15.55 -14.78
CA HIS A 178 -7.94 -16.61 -14.20
C HIS A 178 -8.74 -17.68 -13.45
N SER A 179 -10.05 -17.46 -13.20
CA SER A 179 -10.91 -18.38 -12.43
C SER A 179 -10.30 -18.79 -11.08
N THR A 180 -9.81 -17.81 -10.32
CA THR A 180 -9.07 -18.08 -9.06
C THR A 180 -9.98 -18.48 -7.91
N GLY A 181 -9.47 -19.32 -7.00
CA GLY A 181 -10.10 -19.65 -5.72
C GLY A 181 -9.35 -19.07 -4.52
N GLN A 182 -9.99 -19.03 -3.35
CA GLN A 182 -9.32 -18.71 -2.10
C GLN A 182 -8.75 -19.97 -1.45
N VAL A 183 -7.52 -19.87 -0.96
CA VAL A 183 -6.81 -20.93 -0.24
C VAL A 183 -6.33 -20.41 1.11
N ASP A 184 -6.44 -21.23 2.16
CA ASP A 184 -5.95 -20.89 3.49
C ASP A 184 -4.44 -21.11 3.57
N ALA A 185 -3.67 -20.03 3.70
CA ALA A 185 -2.21 -20.06 3.79
C ALA A 185 -1.69 -20.01 5.24
N LYS A 186 -2.53 -20.20 6.27
CA LYS A 186 -2.15 -19.99 7.68
C LYS A 186 -0.87 -20.71 8.09
N LEU A 187 -0.68 -21.97 7.67
CA LEU A 187 0.53 -22.74 8.02
C LEU A 187 1.80 -22.13 7.40
N GLU A 188 1.71 -21.66 6.16
CA GLU A 188 2.82 -21.00 5.47
C GLU A 188 3.08 -19.59 6.00
N ILE A 189 2.05 -18.90 6.49
CA ILE A 189 2.22 -17.64 7.22
C ILE A 189 3.00 -17.86 8.52
N LEU A 190 2.69 -18.92 9.28
CA LEU A 190 3.46 -19.28 10.48
C LEU A 190 4.91 -19.61 10.12
N ASP A 191 5.14 -20.27 8.99
CA ASP A 191 6.48 -20.56 8.49
C ASP A 191 7.23 -19.28 8.06
N MET A 192 6.56 -18.34 7.39
CA MET A 192 7.11 -17.02 7.06
C MET A 192 7.50 -16.23 8.32
N LEU A 193 6.73 -16.31 9.41
CA LEU A 193 7.11 -15.71 10.70
C LEU A 193 8.41 -16.30 11.24
N LYS A 194 8.63 -17.62 11.13
CA LYS A 194 9.90 -18.26 11.53
C LYS A 194 11.07 -17.76 10.70
N VAL A 195 10.87 -17.56 9.38
CA VAL A 195 11.89 -16.98 8.50
C VAL A 195 12.28 -15.59 8.97
N VAL A 196 11.30 -14.72 9.19
CA VAL A 196 11.53 -13.34 9.66
C VAL A 196 12.27 -13.34 10.99
N GLU A 197 11.78 -14.11 11.96
CA GLU A 197 12.39 -14.20 13.28
C GLU A 197 13.84 -14.68 13.20
N THR A 198 14.11 -15.72 12.40
CA THR A 198 15.47 -16.26 12.24
C THR A 198 16.41 -15.26 11.57
N LEU A 199 15.95 -14.62 10.48
CA LEU A 199 16.77 -13.66 9.75
C LEU A 199 17.15 -12.47 10.65
N CYS A 200 16.19 -11.91 11.39
CA CYS A 200 16.43 -10.78 12.28
C CYS A 200 17.29 -11.15 13.51
N LYS A 201 17.19 -12.38 14.03
CA LYS A 201 18.02 -12.84 15.18
C LYS A 201 19.47 -13.17 14.79
N ASN A 202 19.66 -13.81 13.64
CA ASN A 202 20.94 -14.45 13.32
C ASN A 202 21.89 -13.57 12.50
N ASN A 203 21.43 -12.40 12.04
CA ASN A 203 22.16 -11.57 11.10
C ASN A 203 22.31 -10.14 11.63
N ASN A 204 23.53 -9.62 11.60
CA ASN A 204 23.83 -8.23 11.94
C ASN A 204 23.62 -7.26 10.76
N LYS A 205 23.09 -7.75 9.64
CA LYS A 205 22.84 -6.96 8.42
C LYS A 205 21.37 -6.52 8.39
N LEU A 206 21.10 -5.41 7.72
CA LEU A 206 19.73 -4.99 7.42
C LEU A 206 19.02 -6.08 6.62
N ILE A 207 17.86 -6.51 7.11
CA ILE A 207 17.01 -7.49 6.43
C ILE A 207 16.00 -6.73 5.60
N LEU A 208 16.03 -6.94 4.28
CA LEU A 208 15.06 -6.33 3.37
C LEU A 208 13.88 -7.29 3.11
N PRO A 209 12.71 -6.81 2.68
CA PRO A 209 11.58 -7.68 2.30
C PRO A 209 11.96 -8.76 1.28
N VAL A 210 12.81 -8.41 0.31
CA VAL A 210 13.31 -9.36 -0.69
C VAL A 210 14.12 -10.48 -0.06
N ASP A 211 14.83 -10.23 1.05
CA ASP A 211 15.60 -11.26 1.75
C ASP A 211 14.67 -12.27 2.41
N VAL A 212 13.59 -11.80 3.06
CA VAL A 212 12.55 -12.67 3.62
C VAL A 212 11.91 -13.50 2.53
N ILE A 213 11.49 -12.87 1.42
CA ILE A 213 10.82 -13.56 0.31
C ILE A 213 11.75 -14.59 -0.35
N ASP A 214 13.00 -14.23 -0.63
CA ASP A 214 13.96 -15.14 -1.25
C ASP A 214 14.35 -16.30 -0.31
N THR A 215 14.49 -16.06 1.00
CA THR A 215 14.70 -17.14 1.99
C THR A 215 13.48 -18.03 2.13
N PHE A 216 12.28 -17.45 2.16
CA PHE A 216 11.02 -18.18 2.30
C PHE A 216 10.81 -19.13 1.10
N LEU A 217 11.14 -18.67 -0.11
CA LEU A 217 11.00 -19.39 -1.38
C LEU A 217 12.24 -20.19 -1.82
N PHE A 218 13.23 -20.41 -0.94
CA PHE A 218 14.44 -21.19 -1.27
C PHE A 218 15.18 -20.69 -2.53
N SER A 219 15.22 -19.37 -2.72
CA SER A 219 15.75 -18.74 -3.93
C SER A 219 17.22 -19.07 -4.16
N LYS A 220 17.55 -19.46 -5.39
CA LYS A 220 18.92 -19.77 -5.84
C LYS A 220 19.60 -18.61 -6.56
N ASN A 221 19.03 -17.41 -6.50
CA ASN A 221 19.58 -16.24 -7.17
C ASN A 221 20.98 -15.88 -6.63
N ALA A 222 21.96 -15.68 -7.52
CA ALA A 222 23.33 -15.33 -7.15
C ALA A 222 23.43 -14.10 -6.24
N GLN A 223 22.60 -13.08 -6.47
CA GLN A 223 22.56 -11.87 -5.64
C GLN A 223 22.17 -12.18 -4.19
N TYR A 224 21.17 -13.05 -3.99
CA TYR A 224 20.75 -13.51 -2.67
C TYR A 224 21.85 -14.37 -2.02
N GLN A 225 22.40 -15.33 -2.75
CA GLN A 225 23.46 -16.22 -2.24
C GLN A 225 24.72 -15.43 -1.81
N ASN A 226 25.05 -14.36 -2.54
CA ASN A 226 26.16 -13.48 -2.20
C ASN A 226 25.96 -12.69 -0.91
N LYS A 227 24.73 -12.51 -0.42
CA LYS A 227 24.48 -11.87 0.87
C LYS A 227 24.96 -12.69 2.05
N LYS A 228 25.14 -14.01 1.88
CA LYS A 228 25.63 -14.94 2.93
C LYS A 228 24.88 -14.74 4.25
N LEU A 229 23.54 -14.82 4.18
CA LEU A 229 22.69 -14.74 5.37
C LEU A 229 22.86 -16.02 6.20
N ASN A 230 22.88 -15.87 7.52
CA ASN A 230 22.86 -16.96 8.46
C ASN A 230 21.43 -17.48 8.61
N LEU A 231 21.20 -18.71 8.14
CA LEU A 231 19.89 -19.37 8.09
C LEU A 231 19.74 -20.49 9.13
N LEU A 232 20.66 -20.57 10.11
CA LEU A 232 20.64 -21.61 11.15
C LEU A 232 19.26 -21.66 11.84
N GLY A 233 18.61 -22.82 11.82
CA GLY A 233 17.25 -22.99 12.36
C GLY A 233 16.14 -23.05 11.30
N LEU A 234 16.48 -22.89 10.01
CA LEU A 234 15.55 -23.05 8.88
C LEU A 234 15.81 -24.35 8.08
N ASP A 235 16.62 -25.27 8.60
CA ASP A 235 17.16 -26.41 7.86
C ASP A 235 16.11 -27.47 7.45
N ASN A 236 15.01 -27.60 8.20
CA ASN A 236 13.97 -28.61 7.99
C ASN A 236 12.66 -28.03 7.43
N ARG A 237 12.72 -26.86 6.79
CA ARG A 237 11.53 -26.27 6.16
C ARG A 237 11.24 -26.93 4.82
N GLU A 238 9.95 -27.02 4.50
CA GLU A 238 9.47 -27.44 3.19
C GLU A 238 9.25 -26.22 2.29
N GLU A 239 9.37 -26.41 0.98
CA GLU A 239 9.05 -25.37 0.02
C GLU A 239 7.55 -25.05 0.09
N PRO A 240 7.15 -23.76 0.15
CA PRO A 240 5.73 -23.42 0.26
C PRO A 240 4.97 -23.91 -0.98
N GLU A 241 3.79 -24.47 -0.76
CA GLU A 241 2.92 -24.94 -1.83
C GLU A 241 1.94 -23.85 -2.27
N ILE A 242 1.43 -23.04 -1.34
CA ILE A 242 0.41 -22.03 -1.52
C ILE A 242 1.04 -20.71 -1.97
N LEU A 243 1.87 -20.10 -1.12
CA LEU A 243 2.58 -18.83 -1.30
C LEU A 243 3.85 -19.02 -2.15
N ASN A 244 3.80 -19.90 -3.14
CA ASN A 244 4.95 -20.47 -3.85
C ASN A 244 5.54 -19.58 -4.96
N ILE A 245 5.01 -18.37 -5.15
CA ILE A 245 5.51 -17.41 -6.13
C ILE A 245 5.84 -16.08 -5.44
N LYS A 246 6.86 -15.39 -5.96
CA LYS A 246 7.39 -14.14 -5.37
C LYS A 246 6.33 -13.08 -5.11
N ILE A 247 5.40 -12.90 -6.04
CA ILE A 247 4.35 -11.89 -5.92
C ILE A 247 3.41 -12.23 -4.75
N LEU A 248 3.03 -13.50 -4.62
CA LEU A 248 2.11 -13.95 -3.57
C LEU A 248 2.78 -13.99 -2.19
N ALA A 249 4.04 -14.44 -2.11
CA ALA A 249 4.84 -14.34 -0.88
C ALA A 249 5.06 -12.88 -0.46
N GLY A 250 5.31 -11.98 -1.42
CA GLY A 250 5.44 -10.54 -1.16
C GLY A 250 4.14 -9.91 -0.67
N LEU A 251 2.99 -10.28 -1.25
CA LEU A 251 1.68 -9.86 -0.77
C LEU A 251 1.43 -10.34 0.66
N ALA A 252 1.77 -11.59 0.98
CA ALA A 252 1.61 -12.15 2.32
C ALA A 252 2.50 -11.44 3.37
N LEU A 253 3.75 -11.13 3.00
CA LEU A 253 4.63 -10.34 3.85
C LEU A 253 4.08 -8.93 4.10
N ALA A 254 3.56 -8.27 3.07
CA ALA A 254 2.91 -6.96 3.22
C ALA A 254 1.63 -7.03 4.07
N ASP A 255 0.86 -8.12 3.98
CA ASP A 255 -0.32 -8.37 4.83
C ASP A 255 0.06 -8.49 6.31
N LEU A 256 1.18 -9.17 6.60
CA LEU A 256 1.72 -9.28 7.97
C LEU A 256 2.24 -7.95 8.52
N VAL A 257 2.85 -7.12 7.66
CA VAL A 257 3.32 -5.77 8.04
C VAL A 257 2.14 -4.84 8.32
N ARG A 258 1.16 -4.74 7.42
CA ARG A 258 0.03 -3.82 7.60
C ARG A 258 -0.85 -4.18 8.81
N ARG A 259 -0.86 -5.47 9.21
CA ARG A 259 -1.58 -5.95 10.41
C ARG A 259 -0.74 -5.84 11.69
N ASP A 260 0.40 -5.14 11.62
CA ASP A 260 1.34 -4.92 12.72
C ASP A 260 1.85 -6.23 13.37
N ILE A 261 1.92 -7.33 12.61
CA ILE A 261 2.47 -8.62 13.09
C ILE A 261 3.98 -8.68 12.85
N ILE A 262 4.43 -8.12 11.73
CA ILE A 262 5.84 -7.91 11.41
C ILE A 262 6.15 -6.42 11.53
N LYS A 263 7.21 -6.10 12.28
CA LYS A 263 7.72 -4.74 12.38
C LYS A 263 8.57 -4.41 11.17
N GLN A 264 8.21 -3.34 10.47
CA GLN A 264 8.95 -2.82 9.34
C GLN A 264 9.19 -1.31 9.51
N SER A 265 10.42 -0.87 9.26
CA SER A 265 10.79 0.54 9.24
C SER A 265 11.14 1.04 7.85
N ILE A 266 11.01 2.36 7.68
CA ILE A 266 11.39 3.07 6.47
C ILE A 266 12.68 3.83 6.79
N LEU A 267 13.79 3.35 6.25
CA LEU A 267 15.08 3.98 6.39
C LEU A 267 15.33 4.93 5.21
N LEU A 268 15.35 6.22 5.52
CA LEU A 268 15.73 7.27 4.57
C LEU A 268 17.20 7.64 4.78
N GLU A 269 18.03 7.39 3.78
CA GLU A 269 19.44 7.79 3.79
C GLU A 269 19.70 8.82 2.69
N LYS A 270 20.21 9.99 3.07
CA LYS A 270 20.71 10.99 2.11
C LYS A 270 22.20 10.80 1.94
N LYS A 271 22.61 10.22 0.81
CA LYS A 271 24.02 10.17 0.37
C LYS A 271 24.23 11.29 -0.66
N VAL A 272 24.36 10.93 -1.93
CA VAL A 272 24.30 11.88 -3.06
C VAL A 272 22.86 12.16 -3.47
N HIS A 273 22.02 11.12 -3.39
CA HIS A 273 20.57 11.18 -3.57
C HIS A 273 19.87 10.66 -2.32
N LEU A 274 18.59 11.00 -2.16
CA LEU A 274 17.75 10.40 -1.13
C LEU A 274 17.45 8.96 -1.54
N THR A 275 17.81 8.00 -0.69
CA THR A 275 17.48 6.59 -0.86
C THR A 275 16.49 6.17 0.22
N CYS A 276 15.55 5.31 -0.16
CA CYS A 276 14.54 4.77 0.73
C CYS A 276 14.67 3.25 0.74
N ASN A 277 14.88 2.67 1.92
CA ASN A 277 14.92 1.23 2.12
C ASN A 277 13.85 0.82 3.12
N LEU A 278 13.15 -0.27 2.82
CA LEU A 278 12.27 -0.93 3.77
C LEU A 278 13.06 -1.99 4.51
N VAL A 279 13.02 -1.97 5.84
CA VAL A 279 13.81 -2.86 6.70
C VAL A 279 12.87 -3.64 7.60
N ILE A 280 13.03 -4.96 7.62
CA ILE A 280 12.31 -5.86 8.52
C ILE A 280 13.07 -5.89 9.85
N GLU A 281 12.38 -5.51 10.93
CA GLU A 281 12.96 -5.41 12.26
C GLU A 281 12.68 -6.63 13.14
N GLY A 282 11.66 -7.41 12.78
CA GLY A 282 11.29 -8.64 13.47
C GLY A 282 9.78 -8.84 13.53
N ILE A 283 9.36 -9.69 14.47
CA ILE A 283 7.94 -9.98 14.73
C ILE A 283 7.51 -9.37 16.07
N VAL A 284 6.23 -9.10 16.25
CA VAL A 284 5.68 -8.68 17.54
C VAL A 284 5.57 -9.87 18.52
N GLU A 285 5.53 -9.56 19.82
CA GLU A 285 5.24 -10.56 20.84
C GLU A 285 3.85 -11.16 20.62
N GLY A 286 3.72 -12.49 20.71
CA GLY A 286 2.46 -13.18 20.47
C GLY A 286 2.05 -13.27 18.99
N ALA A 287 2.93 -12.96 18.04
CA ALA A 287 2.65 -13.01 16.60
C ALA A 287 1.99 -14.32 16.13
N SER A 288 2.45 -15.48 16.63
CA SER A 288 1.84 -16.77 16.28
C SER A 288 0.38 -16.87 16.72
N SER A 289 0.03 -16.35 17.91
CA SER A 289 -1.36 -16.33 18.38
C SER A 289 -2.22 -15.39 17.53
N LEU A 290 -1.68 -14.23 17.14
CA LEU A 290 -2.36 -13.32 16.20
C LEU A 290 -2.63 -13.98 14.85
N VAL A 291 -1.69 -14.78 14.34
CA VAL A 291 -1.91 -15.57 13.12
C VAL A 291 -3.02 -16.60 13.31
N GLN A 292 -3.09 -17.26 14.48
CA GLN A 292 -4.13 -18.25 14.74
C GLN A 292 -5.54 -17.64 14.75
N THR A 293 -5.70 -16.45 15.32
CA THR A 293 -7.00 -15.77 15.45
C THR A 293 -7.47 -15.06 14.19
N ASN A 294 -6.56 -14.80 13.25
CA ASN A 294 -6.87 -14.12 11.99
C ASN A 294 -7.12 -15.10 10.83
N SER A 295 -7.80 -14.60 9.80
CA SER A 295 -7.98 -15.29 8.53
C SER A 295 -6.86 -14.93 7.55
N TRP A 296 -6.32 -15.96 6.88
CA TRP A 296 -5.17 -15.90 5.96
C TRP A 296 -5.53 -16.50 4.60
N MET A 297 -6.66 -16.07 4.05
CA MET A 297 -7.14 -16.51 2.75
C MET A 297 -6.49 -15.69 1.64
N TYR A 298 -5.88 -16.36 0.68
CA TYR A 298 -5.29 -15.72 -0.48
C TYR A 298 -5.91 -16.27 -1.76
N TRP A 299 -6.06 -15.39 -2.76
CA TRP A 299 -6.52 -15.79 -4.09
C TRP A 299 -5.38 -16.44 -4.87
N LYS A 300 -5.63 -17.64 -5.37
CA LYS A 300 -4.69 -18.42 -6.18
C LYS A 300 -5.41 -19.02 -7.38
N LYS A 301 -4.69 -19.12 -8.51
CA LYS A 301 -5.15 -19.82 -9.71
C LYS A 301 -4.99 -21.32 -9.53
#